data_AF-A0A2N5U3G2-F1
#
_entry.id   AF-A0A2N5U3G2-F1
#
_cell.length_a   1.000
_cell.length_b   1.000
_cell.length_c   1.000
_cell.angle_alpha   90.00
_cell.angle_beta   90.00
_cell.angle_gamma   90.00
#
_symmetry.space_group_name_H-M   'P 1'
#
loop_
_entity.id
_entity.type
_entity.pdbx_description
1 polymer ?
#
loop_
_entity_poly.entity_id
_entity_poly.type
_entity_poly.pdbx_seq_one_letter_code
_entity_poly.pdbx_strand_id
1 'polypeptide(L)'
;MSILESLPCPQSPWLAWIGVPLELLQAIFLHPYFQINYPKSTRLYRLMVIPICIYMAFASIPRRTIWPIDKFVHFNFGFVTMPTFHFICLSIIYGLHQGPVFKSEVELFNQKAQKDTQGHDEKQEGKELDQHVEKRSKSPAKYSSTQARNRKFKSNLQAKFTTNAGEEKQKTLPPADESSTIQNDSTKSTVERPPSFGELVRWISALIMNPRGLICTWSPPEHVVPIQKNLEFRKFMINLIVRTVIMHFWFQLVCALGVEVVINSKADTNHFLFERLGFPSWRIMKLYTPFFLTVVLGGGAYSGFALAGGLFNIVEISTILFLQWLLPEGNSLRPEPINPSNYPPLFNNPWFKTSLTDFWGKGWQAVFRLHFLFCGAQPMYAIFKRYGKNIGKMAAVMGAMGLSAAMHEFCLTAVSKIDPTFASCRMFLSQGIGIVLEALFKQFTGRKVSGILGWSWTFGFMILNGKPMVDSWIERELGKGVVPFKEWGLIHHLVPFGPLITDEVYAYLMSWVKIF
;
A
#
# COMPACT_ATOMS: atom_id res chain seq x y z
N MET A 1 17.56 -6.04 -27.08
CA MET A 1 16.24 -6.60 -27.41
C MET A 1 15.63 -7.11 -26.13
N SER A 2 14.53 -6.50 -25.71
CA SER A 2 13.77 -6.96 -24.54
C SER A 2 13.13 -8.31 -24.88
N ILE A 3 13.11 -9.27 -23.95
CA ILE A 3 12.40 -10.57 -24.12
C ILE A 3 10.92 -10.36 -24.53
N LEU A 4 10.36 -9.19 -24.27
CA LEU A 4 8.98 -8.84 -24.60
C LEU A 4 8.75 -8.54 -26.09
N GLU A 5 9.80 -8.33 -26.88
CA GLU A 5 9.70 -8.15 -28.35
C GLU A 5 9.32 -9.44 -29.07
N SER A 6 9.48 -10.62 -28.44
CA SER A 6 9.15 -11.92 -29.04
C SER A 6 7.69 -12.33 -28.85
N LEU A 7 6.91 -11.61 -28.04
CA LEU A 7 5.48 -11.87 -27.90
C LEU A 7 4.73 -11.23 -29.10
N PRO A 8 3.74 -11.92 -29.70
CA PRO A 8 2.91 -11.32 -30.74
C PRO A 8 2.19 -10.10 -30.17
N CYS A 9 2.72 -8.91 -30.44
CA CYS A 9 2.09 -7.66 -30.05
C CYS A 9 0.84 -7.48 -30.90
N PRO A 10 -0.34 -7.24 -30.30
CA PRO A 10 -1.53 -6.90 -31.07
C PRO A 10 -1.26 -5.69 -31.97
N GLN A 11 -1.67 -5.76 -33.23
CA GLN A 11 -1.44 -4.68 -34.19
C GLN A 11 -2.35 -3.47 -33.96
N SER A 12 -3.54 -3.68 -33.38
CA SER A 12 -4.51 -2.64 -33.08
C SER A 12 -4.14 -1.87 -31.81
N PRO A 13 -4.12 -0.52 -31.83
CA PRO A 13 -3.93 0.31 -30.63
C PRO A 13 -4.94 0.02 -29.52
N TRP A 14 -6.17 -0.36 -29.88
CA TRP A 14 -7.23 -0.71 -28.92
C TRP A 14 -6.94 -2.00 -28.17
N LEU A 15 -6.31 -2.98 -28.84
CA LEU A 15 -5.95 -4.24 -28.21
C LEU A 15 -4.83 -4.07 -27.17
N ALA A 16 -4.02 -3.00 -27.24
CA ALA A 16 -3.05 -2.69 -26.19
C ALA A 16 -3.69 -2.40 -24.82
N TRP A 17 -4.99 -2.06 -24.81
CA TRP A 17 -5.74 -1.69 -23.61
C TRP A 17 -6.89 -2.64 -23.28
N ILE A 18 -7.10 -3.71 -24.06
CA ILE A 18 -8.22 -4.65 -23.85
C ILE A 18 -8.19 -5.37 -22.49
N GLY A 19 -7.01 -5.43 -21.86
CA GLY A 19 -6.89 -5.90 -20.48
C GLY A 19 -7.72 -5.07 -19.49
N VAL A 20 -7.84 -3.76 -19.69
CA VAL A 20 -8.56 -2.87 -18.77
C VAL A 20 -10.06 -3.21 -18.73
N PRO A 21 -10.81 -3.28 -19.85
CA PRO A 21 -12.19 -3.76 -19.83
C PRO A 21 -12.38 -5.13 -19.19
N LEU A 22 -11.46 -6.08 -19.42
CA LEU A 22 -11.53 -7.42 -18.84
C LEU A 22 -11.38 -7.40 -17.32
N GLU A 23 -10.44 -6.60 -16.81
CA GLU A 23 -10.26 -6.42 -15.37
C GLU A 23 -11.43 -5.67 -14.73
N LEU A 24 -11.99 -4.66 -15.40
CA LEU A 24 -13.22 -4.00 -14.97
C LEU A 24 -14.38 -5.00 -14.86
N LEU A 25 -14.48 -5.95 -15.78
CA LEU A 25 -15.48 -7.01 -15.73
C LEU A 25 -15.18 -8.01 -14.60
N GLN A 26 -13.90 -8.33 -14.31
CA GLN A 26 -13.55 -9.08 -13.09
C GLN A 26 -14.02 -8.34 -11.84
N ALA A 27 -13.81 -7.02 -11.76
CA ALA A 27 -14.26 -6.17 -10.65
C ALA A 27 -15.79 -6.13 -10.52
N ILE A 28 -16.54 -6.05 -11.62
CA ILE A 28 -18.01 -6.13 -11.61
C ILE A 28 -18.46 -7.46 -11.02
N PHE A 29 -17.86 -8.58 -11.43
CA PHE A 29 -18.21 -9.90 -10.92
C PHE A 29 -17.76 -10.18 -9.49
N LEU A 30 -17.08 -9.24 -8.85
CA LEU A 30 -16.87 -9.26 -7.41
C LEU A 30 -18.05 -8.66 -6.62
N HIS A 31 -18.99 -7.98 -7.27
CA HIS A 31 -20.17 -7.40 -6.61
C HIS A 31 -21.03 -8.50 -5.93
N PRO A 32 -21.57 -8.26 -4.71
CA PRO A 32 -22.30 -9.26 -3.94
C PRO A 32 -23.45 -9.94 -4.70
N TYR A 33 -24.24 -9.15 -5.44
CA TYR A 33 -25.31 -9.67 -6.30
C TYR A 33 -24.85 -10.81 -7.22
N PHE A 34 -23.74 -10.61 -7.95
CA PHE A 34 -23.23 -11.62 -8.89
C PHE A 34 -22.61 -12.81 -8.18
N GLN A 35 -21.93 -12.58 -7.04
CA GLN A 35 -21.37 -13.67 -6.25
C GLN A 35 -22.45 -14.57 -5.63
N ILE A 36 -23.61 -14.02 -5.28
CA ILE A 36 -24.71 -14.77 -4.65
C ILE A 36 -25.57 -15.47 -5.71
N ASN A 37 -25.98 -14.75 -6.75
CA ASN A 37 -26.90 -15.28 -7.76
C ASN A 37 -26.20 -16.16 -8.82
N TYR A 38 -24.92 -15.91 -9.11
CA TYR A 38 -24.16 -16.64 -10.14
C TYR A 38 -22.75 -17.06 -9.67
N PRO A 39 -22.58 -17.73 -8.51
CA PRO A 39 -21.28 -17.98 -7.89
C PRO A 39 -20.31 -18.77 -8.77
N LYS A 40 -20.80 -19.82 -9.45
CA LYS A 40 -19.95 -20.70 -10.27
C LYS A 40 -19.50 -20.00 -11.55
N SER A 41 -20.43 -19.39 -12.29
CA SER A 41 -20.15 -18.73 -13.57
C SER A 41 -19.25 -17.52 -13.40
N THR A 42 -19.51 -16.69 -12.40
CA THR A 42 -18.70 -15.49 -12.13
C THR A 42 -17.30 -15.86 -11.69
N ARG A 43 -17.16 -16.87 -10.83
CA ARG A 43 -15.84 -17.38 -10.43
C ARG A 43 -15.08 -17.98 -11.61
N LEU A 44 -15.74 -18.79 -12.44
CA LEU A 44 -15.12 -19.39 -13.61
C LEU A 44 -14.61 -18.33 -14.58
N TYR A 45 -15.44 -17.32 -14.87
CA TYR A 45 -15.04 -16.17 -15.69
C TYR A 45 -13.83 -15.47 -15.09
N ARG A 46 -13.88 -15.10 -13.80
CA ARG A 46 -12.79 -14.38 -13.14
C ARG A 46 -11.48 -15.17 -13.19
N LEU A 47 -11.52 -16.51 -13.08
CA LEU A 47 -10.35 -17.38 -13.22
C LEU A 47 -9.83 -17.47 -14.66
N MET A 48 -10.72 -17.60 -15.65
CA MET A 48 -10.35 -17.69 -17.08
C MET A 48 -9.71 -16.40 -17.61
N VAL A 49 -10.09 -15.25 -17.06
CA VAL A 49 -9.54 -13.96 -17.47
C VAL A 49 -8.11 -13.74 -16.99
N ILE A 50 -7.67 -14.35 -15.88
CA ILE A 50 -6.31 -14.18 -15.34
C ILE A 50 -5.22 -14.39 -16.40
N PRO A 51 -5.12 -15.55 -17.08
CA PRO A 51 -4.07 -15.77 -18.07
C PRO A 51 -4.16 -14.81 -19.26
N ILE A 52 -5.37 -14.40 -19.64
CA ILE A 52 -5.59 -13.44 -20.74
C ILE A 52 -5.07 -12.07 -20.33
N CYS A 53 -5.45 -11.55 -19.16
CA CYS A 53 -4.96 -10.29 -18.64
C CYS A 53 -3.44 -10.29 -18.49
N ILE A 54 -2.85 -11.35 -17.94
CA ILE A 54 -1.39 -11.46 -17.80
C ILE A 54 -0.71 -11.41 -19.17
N TYR A 55 -1.18 -12.19 -20.14
CA TYR A 55 -0.63 -12.17 -21.50
C TYR A 55 -0.73 -10.77 -22.13
N MET A 56 -1.91 -10.16 -22.07
CA MET A 56 -2.15 -8.83 -22.63
C MET A 56 -1.32 -7.75 -21.95
N ALA A 57 -1.11 -7.84 -20.63
CA ALA A 57 -0.29 -6.93 -19.86
C ALA A 57 1.15 -6.92 -20.37
N PHE A 58 1.74 -8.11 -20.60
CA PHE A 58 3.10 -8.23 -21.14
C PHE A 58 3.18 -7.86 -22.63
N ALA A 59 2.31 -8.41 -23.47
CA ALA A 59 2.35 -8.24 -24.92
C ALA A 59 2.10 -6.78 -25.37
N SER A 60 1.43 -5.98 -24.54
CA SER A 60 1.13 -4.58 -24.84
C SER A 60 2.20 -3.58 -24.39
N ILE A 61 3.22 -3.99 -23.63
CA ILE A 61 4.25 -3.07 -23.11
C ILE A 61 4.87 -2.22 -24.22
N PRO A 62 5.36 -2.77 -25.36
CA PRO A 62 6.01 -1.97 -26.41
C PRO A 62 5.11 -0.89 -27.04
N ARG A 63 3.78 -1.04 -26.92
CA ARG A 63 2.78 -0.07 -27.42
C ARG A 63 2.44 1.01 -26.40
N ARG A 64 2.62 0.72 -25.11
CA ARG A 64 2.37 1.66 -24.02
C ARG A 64 3.62 2.46 -23.65
N THR A 65 4.80 2.02 -24.06
CA THR A 65 6.06 2.74 -23.85
C THR A 65 6.17 3.99 -24.73
N ILE A 66 6.68 5.05 -24.14
CA ILE A 66 7.07 6.31 -24.78
C ILE A 66 8.42 6.09 -25.47
N TRP A 67 8.52 6.52 -26.72
CA TRP A 67 9.70 6.37 -27.58
C TRP A 67 10.46 7.70 -27.73
N PRO A 68 11.80 7.69 -27.86
CA PRO A 68 12.70 6.53 -27.82
C PRO A 68 12.85 5.90 -26.41
N ILE A 69 12.73 4.57 -26.29
CA ILE A 69 12.67 3.88 -24.99
C ILE A 69 13.88 4.20 -24.10
N ASP A 70 15.08 4.26 -24.70
CA ASP A 70 16.35 4.50 -24.01
C ASP A 70 16.46 5.92 -23.41
N LYS A 71 15.74 6.91 -23.97
CA LYS A 71 15.65 8.26 -23.40
C LYS A 71 14.53 8.41 -22.36
N PHE A 72 13.57 7.49 -22.37
CA PHE A 72 12.37 7.57 -21.53
C PHE A 72 12.28 6.43 -20.52
N VAL A 73 13.41 5.82 -20.16
CA VAL A 73 13.49 4.71 -19.20
C VAL A 73 12.79 5.08 -17.88
N HIS A 74 13.06 6.26 -17.32
CA HIS A 74 12.46 6.71 -16.07
C HIS A 74 10.95 6.92 -16.16
N PHE A 75 10.44 7.46 -17.27
CA PHE A 75 9.00 7.60 -17.50
C PHE A 75 8.34 6.24 -17.70
N ASN A 76 8.89 5.39 -18.56
CA ASN A 76 8.33 4.07 -18.85
C ASN A 76 8.38 3.16 -17.61
N PHE A 77 9.44 3.27 -16.81
CA PHE A 77 9.54 2.58 -15.52
C PHE A 77 8.36 2.95 -14.61
N GLY A 78 8.13 4.26 -14.39
CA GLY A 78 7.08 4.73 -13.49
C GLY A 78 5.65 4.59 -14.03
N PHE A 79 5.40 4.94 -15.29
CA PHE A 79 4.05 5.09 -15.84
C PHE A 79 3.57 3.92 -16.71
N VAL A 80 4.47 3.03 -17.13
CA VAL A 80 4.10 1.88 -17.97
C VAL A 80 4.29 0.59 -17.20
N THR A 81 5.50 0.32 -16.72
CA THR A 81 5.83 -1.00 -16.17
C THR A 81 5.30 -1.22 -14.76
N MET A 82 5.35 -0.21 -13.88
CA MET A 82 4.75 -0.28 -12.54
C MET A 82 3.22 -0.50 -12.59
N PRO A 83 2.44 0.27 -13.40
CA PRO A 83 1.02 -0.03 -13.62
C PRO A 83 0.77 -1.40 -14.25
N THR A 84 1.69 -1.91 -15.08
CA THR A 84 1.58 -3.27 -15.64
C THR A 84 1.70 -4.33 -14.56
N PHE A 85 2.66 -4.18 -13.64
CA PHE A 85 2.77 -5.07 -12.49
C PHE A 85 1.52 -5.01 -11.59
N HIS A 86 1.02 -3.80 -11.33
CA HIS A 86 -0.20 -3.56 -10.57
C HIS A 86 -1.40 -4.32 -11.18
N PHE A 87 -1.61 -4.12 -12.48
CA PHE A 87 -2.66 -4.76 -13.28
C PHE A 87 -2.58 -6.30 -13.23
N ILE A 88 -1.38 -6.87 -13.39
CA ILE A 88 -1.18 -8.32 -13.30
C ILE A 88 -1.62 -8.87 -11.94
N CYS A 89 -1.19 -8.21 -10.85
CA CYS A 89 -1.52 -8.66 -9.51
C CYS A 89 -3.00 -8.49 -9.20
N LEU A 90 -3.61 -7.38 -9.59
CA LEU A 90 -5.05 -7.16 -9.39
C LEU A 90 -5.88 -8.20 -10.15
N SER A 91 -5.52 -8.56 -11.37
CA SER A 91 -6.18 -9.65 -12.09
C SER A 91 -6.13 -10.98 -11.34
N ILE A 92 -4.98 -11.31 -10.72
CA ILE A 92 -4.83 -12.50 -9.86
C ILE A 92 -5.68 -12.37 -8.59
N ILE A 93 -5.63 -11.21 -7.92
CA ILE A 93 -6.37 -10.95 -6.69
C ILE A 93 -7.88 -11.06 -6.95
N TYR A 94 -8.42 -10.34 -7.93
CA TYR A 94 -9.84 -10.39 -8.29
C TYR A 94 -10.26 -11.77 -8.80
N GLY A 95 -9.37 -12.41 -9.56
CA GLY A 95 -9.52 -13.77 -10.05
C GLY A 95 -9.73 -14.80 -8.94
N LEU A 96 -8.91 -14.73 -7.91
CA LEU A 96 -8.86 -15.70 -6.82
C LEU A 96 -9.69 -15.29 -5.59
N HIS A 97 -10.11 -14.03 -5.48
CA HIS A 97 -10.84 -13.52 -4.32
C HIS A 97 -12.16 -14.28 -4.11
N GLN A 98 -12.42 -14.59 -2.84
CA GLN A 98 -13.65 -15.23 -2.37
C GLN A 98 -14.19 -14.44 -1.17
N GLY A 99 -15.50 -14.25 -1.13
CA GLY A 99 -16.18 -13.57 -0.03
C GLY A 99 -16.32 -12.05 -0.24
N PRO A 100 -16.74 -11.33 0.82
CA PRO A 100 -17.01 -9.90 0.73
C PRO A 100 -15.74 -9.10 0.41
N VAL A 101 -15.90 -8.12 -0.46
CA VAL A 101 -14.84 -7.20 -0.89
C VAL A 101 -14.73 -6.03 0.06
N PHE A 102 -15.86 -5.39 0.36
CA PHE A 102 -15.94 -4.28 1.30
C PHE A 102 -16.29 -4.78 2.70
N LYS A 103 -15.73 -4.12 3.72
CA LYS A 103 -16.08 -4.34 5.12
C LYS A 103 -17.55 -4.03 5.34
N SER A 104 -18.22 -4.80 6.19
CA SER A 104 -19.57 -4.43 6.64
C SER A 104 -19.54 -3.13 7.44
N GLU A 105 -20.65 -2.39 7.49
CA GLU A 105 -20.77 -1.21 8.36
C GLU A 105 -20.39 -1.56 9.80
N VAL A 106 -20.87 -2.71 10.31
CA VAL A 106 -20.52 -3.22 11.64
C VAL A 106 -19.02 -3.49 11.81
N GLU A 107 -18.29 -3.92 10.78
CA GLU A 107 -16.81 -4.08 10.86
C GLU A 107 -16.08 -2.73 10.82
N LEU A 108 -16.58 -1.77 10.04
CA LEU A 108 -16.12 -0.38 10.06
C LEU A 108 -16.38 0.26 11.44
N PHE A 109 -17.51 -0.07 12.09
CA PHE A 109 -17.88 0.36 13.44
C PHE A 109 -17.28 -0.49 14.58
N ASN A 110 -16.91 -1.75 14.37
CA ASN A 110 -16.27 -2.59 15.39
C ASN A 110 -14.77 -2.30 15.51
N GLN A 111 -14.12 -1.78 14.47
CA GLN A 111 -12.83 -1.07 14.63
C GLN A 111 -12.97 0.21 15.48
N LYS A 112 -14.18 0.71 15.66
CA LYS A 112 -14.54 1.79 16.59
C LYS A 112 -14.69 1.24 18.03
N ALA A 113 -15.26 0.04 18.21
CA ALA A 113 -15.49 -0.60 19.53
C ALA A 113 -14.28 -1.38 20.11
N GLN A 114 -13.44 -2.02 19.27
CA GLN A 114 -12.21 -2.70 19.73
C GLN A 114 -11.20 -1.74 20.38
N LYS A 115 -11.37 -0.42 20.20
CA LYS A 115 -10.58 0.62 20.85
C LYS A 115 -10.89 0.81 22.34
N ASP A 116 -12.07 0.43 22.82
CA ASP A 116 -12.43 0.63 24.23
C ASP A 116 -11.95 -0.52 25.13
N THR A 117 -11.67 -1.69 24.57
CA THR A 117 -11.17 -2.85 25.33
C THR A 117 -9.64 -2.97 25.30
N GLN A 118 -8.98 -2.60 24.19
CA GLN A 118 -7.50 -2.62 24.11
C GLN A 118 -6.83 -1.44 24.83
N GLY A 119 -7.58 -0.42 25.26
CA GLY A 119 -7.09 0.66 26.11
C GLY A 119 -6.87 0.27 27.57
N HIS A 120 -7.31 -0.91 28.01
CA HIS A 120 -7.25 -1.32 29.42
C HIS A 120 -6.33 -2.52 29.73
N ASP A 121 -5.92 -3.31 28.75
CA ASP A 121 -5.20 -4.59 28.96
C ASP A 121 -3.70 -4.58 28.63
N GLU A 122 -3.05 -3.40 28.51
CA GLU A 122 -1.57 -3.31 28.40
C GLU A 122 -0.87 -2.90 29.72
N LYS A 123 -1.56 -2.98 30.86
CA LYS A 123 -0.99 -2.69 32.19
C LYS A 123 -1.27 -3.77 33.25
N GLN A 124 -1.11 -5.06 32.94
CA GLN A 124 -0.92 -6.06 34.00
C GLN A 124 -0.47 -7.42 33.47
N GLU A 125 0.77 -7.53 32.99
CA GLU A 125 1.44 -8.82 32.96
C GLU A 125 2.95 -8.60 32.97
N GLY A 126 3.54 -8.76 34.15
CA GLY A 126 4.99 -8.63 34.33
C GLY A 126 5.39 -8.03 35.65
N LYS A 127 4.95 -8.62 36.77
CA LYS A 127 5.66 -8.56 38.06
C LYS A 127 5.22 -9.74 38.93
N GLU A 128 5.94 -10.85 38.80
CA GLU A 128 6.23 -11.79 39.88
C GLU A 128 7.18 -12.88 39.38
N LEU A 129 8.48 -12.68 39.60
CA LEU A 129 9.37 -13.65 40.24
C LEU A 129 10.76 -13.00 40.34
N ASP A 130 11.17 -12.62 41.56
CA ASP A 130 12.51 -12.96 42.04
C ASP A 130 12.54 -12.87 43.57
N GLN A 131 13.15 -13.91 44.14
CA GLN A 131 13.13 -14.27 45.55
C GLN A 131 14.28 -13.64 46.35
N HIS A 132 14.01 -13.49 47.65
CA HIS A 132 14.91 -13.56 48.80
C HIS A 132 16.01 -12.48 48.99
N VAL A 133 15.98 -11.80 50.15
CA VAL A 133 16.93 -12.03 51.28
C VAL A 133 16.68 -11.05 52.45
N GLU A 134 16.61 -11.63 53.65
CA GLU A 134 16.94 -11.15 55.02
C GLU A 134 16.11 -10.11 55.85
N LYS A 135 15.70 -10.67 57.02
CA LYS A 135 15.89 -10.20 58.42
C LYS A 135 14.99 -9.08 59.02
N ARG A 136 14.18 -9.56 59.97
CA ARG A 136 14.20 -9.25 61.43
C ARG A 136 13.05 -8.38 62.00
N SER A 137 12.19 -9.10 62.75
CA SER A 137 11.48 -8.77 64.01
C SER A 137 10.76 -7.42 64.20
N LYS A 138 9.45 -7.46 64.44
CA LYS A 138 8.79 -7.41 65.78
C LYS A 138 7.26 -7.27 65.62
N SER A 139 6.53 -8.00 66.46
CA SER A 139 5.07 -8.09 66.66
C SER A 139 4.47 -6.83 67.34
N PRO A 140 3.18 -6.77 67.80
CA PRO A 140 1.93 -7.50 67.44
C PRO A 140 0.65 -6.59 67.37
N ALA A 141 -0.52 -7.25 67.16
CA ALA A 141 -1.90 -6.87 67.56
C ALA A 141 -2.74 -6.07 66.54
N LYS A 142 -4.07 -6.27 66.32
CA LYS A 142 -5.14 -7.04 66.99
C LYS A 142 -6.45 -7.00 66.14
N TYR A 143 -7.38 -7.93 66.41
CA TYR A 143 -8.82 -8.08 65.98
C TYR A 143 -9.10 -8.62 64.55
N SER A 144 -9.59 -9.87 64.33
CA SER A 144 -10.92 -10.48 64.62
C SER A 144 -12.04 -9.81 63.80
N SER A 145 -12.90 -10.46 63.00
CA SER A 145 -13.58 -11.76 63.14
C SER A 145 -14.25 -12.20 61.82
N THR A 146 -14.37 -13.52 61.58
CA THR A 146 -15.48 -14.31 60.93
C THR A 146 -16.26 -13.72 59.74
N GLN A 147 -16.60 -14.43 58.65
CA GLN A 147 -17.17 -15.78 58.58
C GLN A 147 -17.23 -16.27 57.12
N ALA A 148 -17.19 -17.59 56.94
CA ALA A 148 -17.11 -18.31 55.68
C ALA A 148 -18.48 -18.71 55.08
N ARG A 149 -18.56 -18.82 53.73
CA ARG A 149 -19.08 -19.96 52.93
C ARG A 149 -19.16 -19.54 51.44
N ASN A 150 -18.37 -20.14 50.55
CA ASN A 150 -18.67 -21.34 49.72
C ASN A 150 -20.01 -21.22 48.97
N ARG A 151 -20.16 -21.49 47.66
CA ARG A 151 -19.35 -22.23 46.68
C ARG A 151 -19.96 -22.00 45.27
N LYS A 152 -19.08 -21.96 44.27
CA LYS A 152 -19.13 -22.61 42.94
C LYS A 152 -20.46 -23.15 42.39
N PHE A 153 -20.71 -22.84 41.11
CA PHE A 153 -20.71 -23.72 39.91
C PHE A 153 -21.91 -23.39 38.98
N LYS A 154 -21.68 -22.82 37.78
CA LYS A 154 -21.70 -23.51 36.47
C LYS A 154 -22.94 -24.39 36.24
N SER A 155 -23.79 -24.03 35.27
CA SER A 155 -23.89 -24.73 33.96
C SER A 155 -25.07 -24.25 33.11
N ASN A 156 -24.84 -24.27 31.80
CA ASN A 156 -25.79 -24.14 30.68
C ASN A 156 -27.10 -24.91 30.86
N LEU A 157 -28.18 -24.42 30.23
CA LEU A 157 -29.15 -25.31 29.58
C LEU A 157 -29.81 -24.65 28.37
N GLN A 158 -29.85 -25.42 27.30
CA GLN A 158 -30.54 -25.19 26.04
C GLN A 158 -31.62 -26.28 25.97
N ALA A 159 -32.89 -25.95 25.67
CA ALA A 159 -33.80 -26.73 24.81
C ALA A 159 -35.30 -26.36 24.95
N LYS A 160 -35.92 -26.16 23.78
CA LYS A 160 -37.20 -26.69 23.25
C LYS A 160 -38.53 -26.55 24.03
N PHE A 161 -39.42 -25.77 23.41
CA PHE A 161 -40.76 -26.10 22.91
C PHE A 161 -41.58 -27.24 23.57
N THR A 162 -42.76 -26.87 24.06
CA THR A 162 -44.00 -27.67 24.07
C THR A 162 -45.22 -26.76 23.87
N THR A 163 -46.18 -27.23 23.08
CA THR A 163 -47.48 -26.63 22.71
C THR A 163 -48.63 -27.10 23.60
N ASN A 164 -49.69 -26.27 23.68
CA ASN A 164 -51.15 -26.54 23.88
C ASN A 164 -51.75 -25.49 24.86
N ALA A 165 -52.49 -24.47 24.39
CA ALA A 165 -53.91 -24.45 23.97
C ALA A 165 -54.90 -24.25 25.15
N GLY A 166 -55.65 -23.14 25.12
CA GLY A 166 -56.72 -22.79 26.06
C GLY A 166 -57.20 -21.34 25.91
N GLU A 167 -58.21 -21.14 25.05
CA GLU A 167 -59.37 -20.20 25.10
C GLU A 167 -59.26 -18.97 26.04
N GLU A 168 -59.41 -17.70 25.63
CA GLU A 168 -60.44 -16.98 24.87
C GLU A 168 -60.79 -15.72 25.69
N LYS A 169 -60.53 -14.51 25.15
CA LYS A 169 -61.41 -13.33 25.32
C LYS A 169 -60.95 -12.16 24.47
N GLN A 170 -61.78 -11.89 23.47
CA GLN A 170 -61.75 -10.77 22.55
C GLN A 170 -62.30 -9.52 23.26
N LYS A 171 -61.56 -8.42 23.24
CA LYS A 171 -62.10 -7.06 23.46
C LYS A 171 -61.48 -6.07 22.46
N THR A 172 -62.37 -5.26 21.95
CA THR A 172 -62.32 -4.42 20.74
C THR A 172 -61.48 -3.15 20.91
N LEU A 173 -60.80 -2.75 19.82
CA LEU A 173 -60.13 -1.45 19.53
C LEU A 173 -61.13 -0.27 19.45
N PRO A 174 -60.74 1.04 19.50
CA PRO A 174 -59.82 1.72 18.52
C PRO A 174 -58.98 2.92 19.11
N PRO A 175 -58.34 3.82 18.30
CA PRO A 175 -57.07 3.60 17.58
C PRO A 175 -56.01 4.73 17.79
N ALA A 176 -54.85 4.55 17.15
CA ALA A 176 -53.81 5.51 16.77
C ALA A 176 -52.80 5.98 17.84
N ASP A 177 -51.56 5.48 17.73
CA ASP A 177 -50.47 6.34 17.26
C ASP A 177 -49.34 5.49 16.64
N GLU A 178 -49.09 5.75 15.36
CA GLU A 178 -47.97 5.22 14.60
C GLU A 178 -46.69 5.97 14.99
N SER A 179 -45.69 5.27 15.51
CA SER A 179 -44.31 5.73 15.43
C SER A 179 -43.35 4.57 15.15
N SER A 180 -43.26 4.26 13.86
CA SER A 180 -42.02 4.05 13.10
C SER A 180 -40.94 3.11 13.67
N THR A 181 -41.11 1.82 13.36
CA THR A 181 -40.00 0.89 13.15
C THR A 181 -39.28 1.23 11.84
N ILE A 182 -38.12 1.88 11.93
CA ILE A 182 -37.18 2.17 10.82
C ILE A 182 -35.79 1.90 11.43
N GLN A 183 -34.88 1.04 10.97
CA GLN A 183 -34.44 0.61 9.65
C GLN A 183 -33.57 -0.65 9.88
N ASN A 184 -33.93 -1.82 9.34
CA ASN A 184 -33.02 -2.96 9.19
C ASN A 184 -33.29 -3.77 7.90
N ASP A 185 -34.23 -3.32 7.06
CA ASP A 185 -34.69 -4.03 5.85
C ASP A 185 -34.04 -3.55 4.53
N SER A 186 -33.37 -2.40 4.52
CA SER A 186 -32.84 -1.83 3.27
C SER A 186 -31.67 -2.62 2.69
N THR A 187 -30.80 -3.19 3.53
CA THR A 187 -29.55 -3.85 3.06
C THR A 187 -29.79 -5.26 2.51
N LYS A 188 -30.81 -5.99 2.99
CA LYS A 188 -31.18 -7.30 2.42
C LYS A 188 -31.87 -7.15 1.07
N SER A 189 -32.77 -6.18 0.93
CA SER A 189 -33.52 -5.94 -0.32
C SER A 189 -32.65 -5.42 -1.47
N THR A 190 -31.49 -4.79 -1.20
CA THR A 190 -30.59 -4.30 -2.27
C THR A 190 -29.81 -5.41 -2.97
N VAL A 191 -29.60 -6.56 -2.31
CA VAL A 191 -28.74 -7.64 -2.82
C VAL A 191 -29.51 -8.63 -3.71
N GLU A 192 -30.84 -8.63 -3.63
CA GLU A 192 -31.70 -9.53 -4.43
C GLU A 192 -32.02 -8.96 -5.82
N ARG A 193 -31.93 -7.64 -6.01
CA ARG A 193 -32.17 -6.97 -7.30
C ARG A 193 -30.87 -6.76 -8.09
N PRO A 194 -30.90 -6.83 -9.43
CA PRO A 194 -29.72 -6.52 -10.24
C PRO A 194 -29.27 -5.07 -9.99
N PRO A 195 -27.96 -4.83 -9.82
CA PRO A 195 -27.46 -3.48 -9.56
C PRO A 195 -27.67 -2.60 -10.79
N SER A 196 -28.10 -1.38 -10.54
CA SER A 196 -28.18 -0.34 -11.57
C SER A 196 -26.80 0.02 -12.10
N PHE A 197 -26.75 0.63 -13.30
CA PHE A 197 -25.49 1.09 -13.89
C PHE A 197 -24.73 2.05 -12.95
N GLY A 198 -25.44 2.96 -12.28
CA GLY A 198 -24.82 3.90 -11.33
C GLY A 198 -24.25 3.21 -10.08
N GLU A 199 -24.90 2.17 -9.57
CA GLU A 199 -24.37 1.35 -8.46
C GLU A 199 -23.11 0.59 -8.90
N LEU A 200 -23.07 0.05 -10.12
CA LEU A 200 -21.87 -0.60 -10.66
C LEU A 200 -20.71 0.39 -10.85
N VAL A 201 -20.99 1.60 -11.35
CA VAL A 201 -19.97 2.65 -11.48
C VAL A 201 -19.41 3.03 -10.12
N ARG A 202 -20.26 3.20 -9.10
CA ARG A 202 -19.82 3.47 -7.71
C ARG A 202 -19.01 2.32 -7.13
N TRP A 203 -19.44 1.08 -7.36
CA TRP A 203 -18.72 -0.12 -6.92
C TRP A 203 -17.29 -0.18 -7.51
N ILE A 204 -17.18 -0.04 -8.82
CA ILE A 204 -15.88 -0.08 -9.53
C ILE A 204 -15.01 1.10 -9.06
N SER A 205 -15.59 2.29 -8.97
CA SER A 205 -14.87 3.49 -8.53
C SER A 205 -14.34 3.33 -7.11
N ALA A 206 -15.15 2.81 -6.19
CA ALA A 206 -14.72 2.55 -4.81
C ALA A 206 -13.61 1.50 -4.73
N LEU A 207 -13.62 0.50 -5.62
CA LEU A 207 -12.60 -0.54 -5.67
C LEU A 207 -11.27 -0.05 -6.25
N ILE A 208 -11.30 0.75 -7.33
CA ILE A 208 -10.11 1.20 -8.06
C ILE A 208 -9.52 2.47 -7.45
N MET A 209 -10.37 3.43 -7.07
CA MET A 209 -9.94 4.73 -6.54
C MET A 209 -9.58 4.67 -5.05
N ASN A 210 -9.62 3.49 -4.42
CA ASN A 210 -9.09 3.30 -3.07
C ASN A 210 -7.70 2.64 -3.13
N PRO A 211 -6.62 3.40 -3.35
CA PRO A 211 -5.28 2.84 -3.59
C PRO A 211 -4.72 2.01 -2.43
N ARG A 212 -5.38 2.00 -1.27
CA ARG A 212 -4.98 1.23 -0.08
C ARG A 212 -6.02 0.19 0.34
N GLY A 213 -7.14 0.10 -0.37
CA GLY A 213 -8.26 -0.78 -0.04
C GLY A 213 -8.74 -0.61 1.39
N LEU A 214 -8.77 0.61 1.95
CA LEU A 214 -9.10 0.83 3.37
C LEU A 214 -10.53 0.39 3.72
N ILE A 215 -11.43 0.53 2.74
CA ILE A 215 -12.80 0.06 2.82
C ILE A 215 -12.93 -1.44 2.51
N CYS A 216 -11.87 -2.05 1.96
CA CYS A 216 -11.87 -3.46 1.60
C CYS A 216 -11.53 -4.37 2.80
N THR A 217 -11.98 -5.62 2.75
CA THR A 217 -11.70 -6.64 3.78
C THR A 217 -10.21 -6.95 3.91
N TRP A 218 -9.44 -6.69 2.85
CA TRP A 218 -7.99 -6.83 2.81
C TRP A 218 -7.23 -5.53 3.14
N SER A 219 -7.89 -4.55 3.77
CA SER A 219 -7.24 -3.31 4.20
C SER A 219 -6.03 -3.58 5.10
N PRO A 220 -4.96 -2.78 5.01
CA PRO A 220 -3.91 -2.83 6.01
C PRO A 220 -4.45 -2.44 7.40
N PRO A 221 -3.97 -3.08 8.48
CA PRO A 221 -4.39 -2.72 9.84
C PRO A 221 -3.90 -1.33 10.24
N GLU A 222 -4.59 -0.67 11.18
CA GLU A 222 -4.31 0.73 11.59
C GLU A 222 -2.86 0.94 12.07
N HIS A 223 -2.21 -0.07 12.67
CA HIS A 223 -0.82 0.04 13.11
C HIS A 223 0.19 0.09 11.93
N VAL A 224 -0.22 -0.31 10.73
CA VAL A 224 0.56 -0.18 9.48
C VAL A 224 0.23 1.14 8.81
N VAL A 225 -1.07 1.43 8.65
CA VAL A 225 -1.56 2.69 8.07
C VAL A 225 -2.36 3.44 9.13
N PRO A 226 -1.74 4.36 9.89
CA PRO A 226 -2.43 5.10 10.94
C PRO A 226 -3.56 5.95 10.37
N ILE A 227 -4.79 5.69 10.82
CA ILE A 227 -5.98 6.44 10.44
C ILE A 227 -6.23 7.52 11.48
N GLN A 228 -6.17 8.78 11.05
CA GLN A 228 -6.59 9.91 11.87
C GLN A 228 -8.10 10.10 11.73
N LYS A 229 -8.81 10.15 12.86
CA LYS A 229 -10.27 10.26 12.93
C LYS A 229 -10.68 11.70 13.24
N ASN A 230 -11.91 12.06 12.85
CA ASN A 230 -12.54 13.36 13.14
C ASN A 230 -11.70 14.56 12.64
N LEU A 231 -11.12 14.42 11.46
CA LEU A 231 -10.38 15.49 10.82
C LEU A 231 -11.36 16.53 10.24
N GLU A 232 -11.13 17.79 10.60
CA GLU A 232 -11.79 18.91 9.94
C GLU A 232 -11.33 18.99 8.48
N PHE A 233 -12.28 18.97 7.54
CA PHE A 233 -11.99 18.91 6.11
C PHE A 233 -11.04 20.02 5.65
N ARG A 234 -11.26 21.27 6.11
CA ARG A 234 -10.42 22.42 5.75
C ARG A 234 -8.97 22.23 6.20
N LYS A 235 -8.74 21.82 7.45
CA LYS A 235 -7.38 21.56 7.99
C LYS A 235 -6.71 20.40 7.26
N PHE A 236 -7.47 19.33 6.97
CA PHE A 236 -6.99 18.21 6.19
C PHE A 236 -6.52 18.65 4.80
N MET A 237 -7.34 19.42 4.07
CA MET A 237 -7.00 19.91 2.73
C MET A 237 -5.75 20.80 2.73
N ILE A 238 -5.64 21.73 3.69
CA ILE A 238 -4.44 22.57 3.83
C ILE A 238 -3.20 21.70 4.06
N ASN A 239 -3.28 20.72 4.97
CA ASN A 239 -2.17 19.83 5.27
C ASN A 239 -1.79 18.96 4.06
N LEU A 240 -2.77 18.43 3.32
CA LEU A 240 -2.54 17.67 2.09
C LEU A 240 -1.79 18.51 1.05
N ILE A 241 -2.26 19.73 0.78
CA ILE A 241 -1.64 20.65 -0.19
C ILE A 241 -0.23 21.02 0.26
N VAL A 242 -0.05 21.47 1.50
CA VAL A 242 1.26 21.87 2.04
C VAL A 242 2.25 20.71 1.97
N ARG A 243 1.86 19.50 2.38
CA ARG A 243 2.72 18.32 2.27
C ARG A 243 3.10 18.01 0.83
N THR A 244 2.15 18.11 -0.10
CA THR A 244 2.38 17.86 -1.52
C THR A 244 3.38 18.87 -2.09
N VAL A 245 3.24 20.15 -1.75
CA VAL A 245 4.16 21.21 -2.14
C VAL A 245 5.56 21.01 -1.53
N ILE A 246 5.65 20.65 -0.25
CA ILE A 246 6.96 20.35 0.38
C ILE A 246 7.63 19.16 -0.33
N MET A 247 6.87 18.11 -0.63
CA MET A 247 7.41 16.93 -1.34
C MET A 247 7.83 17.26 -2.78
N HIS A 248 7.16 18.21 -3.44
CA HIS A 248 7.58 18.74 -4.75
C HIS A 248 8.96 19.40 -4.68
N PHE A 249 9.17 20.30 -3.71
CA PHE A 249 10.49 20.93 -3.53
C PHE A 249 11.57 19.93 -3.11
N TRP A 250 11.24 18.97 -2.24
CA TRP A 250 12.19 17.92 -1.88
C TRP A 250 12.55 17.04 -3.08
N PHE A 251 11.56 16.68 -3.91
CA PHE A 251 11.78 15.92 -5.13
C PHE A 251 12.67 16.68 -6.12
N GLN A 252 12.47 17.99 -6.29
CA GLN A 252 13.35 18.82 -7.10
C GLN A 252 14.79 18.81 -6.56
N LEU A 253 14.98 18.97 -5.25
CA LEU A 253 16.31 18.98 -4.65
C LEU A 253 17.07 17.67 -4.92
N VAL A 254 16.44 16.53 -4.67
CA VAL A 254 17.08 15.22 -4.89
C VAL A 254 17.30 14.93 -6.39
N CYS A 255 16.40 15.37 -7.26
CA CYS A 255 16.63 15.29 -8.71
C CYS A 255 17.80 16.17 -9.15
N ALA A 256 17.90 17.41 -8.66
CA ALA A 256 19.00 18.30 -8.99
C ALA A 256 20.36 17.69 -8.58
N LEU A 257 20.44 17.13 -7.37
CA LEU A 257 21.63 16.42 -6.89
C LEU A 257 21.94 15.18 -7.75
N GLY A 258 20.93 14.36 -8.07
CA GLY A 258 21.10 13.15 -8.87
C GLY A 258 21.57 13.44 -10.29
N VAL A 259 20.93 14.41 -10.95
CA VAL A 259 21.27 14.86 -12.32
C VAL A 259 22.69 15.41 -12.39
N GLU A 260 23.09 16.24 -11.42
CA GLU A 260 24.45 16.77 -11.37
C GLU A 260 25.52 15.67 -11.18
N VAL A 261 25.23 14.63 -10.39
CA VAL A 261 26.15 13.49 -10.25
C VAL A 261 26.19 12.66 -11.53
N VAL A 262 25.03 12.29 -12.08
CA VAL A 262 24.94 11.35 -13.20
C VAL A 262 25.44 11.98 -14.51
N ILE A 263 24.97 13.18 -14.86
CA ILE A 263 25.31 13.82 -16.13
C ILE A 263 26.67 14.51 -16.04
N ASN A 264 26.81 15.41 -15.08
CA ASN A 264 27.94 16.34 -15.06
C ASN A 264 29.20 15.76 -14.42
N SER A 265 29.06 14.72 -13.60
CA SER A 265 30.20 14.00 -13.01
C SER A 265 30.33 12.58 -13.52
N LYS A 266 29.59 12.18 -14.58
CA LYS A 266 29.62 10.84 -15.17
C LYS A 266 29.43 9.71 -14.13
N ALA A 267 28.51 9.94 -13.19
CA ALA A 267 28.25 9.09 -12.03
C ALA A 267 29.43 8.96 -11.04
N ASP A 268 30.49 9.76 -11.17
CA ASP A 268 31.55 9.88 -10.16
C ASP A 268 31.14 10.88 -9.07
N THR A 269 30.79 10.33 -7.90
CA THR A 269 30.41 11.15 -6.75
C THR A 269 31.61 11.91 -6.16
N ASN A 270 32.84 11.38 -6.27
CA ASN A 270 34.02 12.06 -5.74
C ASN A 270 34.29 13.35 -6.51
N HIS A 271 34.24 13.30 -7.84
CA HIS A 271 34.32 14.48 -8.69
C HIS A 271 33.23 15.50 -8.33
N PHE A 272 31.98 15.06 -8.15
CA PHE A 272 30.89 15.95 -7.73
C PHE A 272 31.16 16.64 -6.39
N LEU A 273 31.48 15.88 -5.34
CA LEU A 273 31.61 16.42 -3.98
C LEU A 273 32.88 17.25 -3.80
N PHE A 274 34.02 16.80 -4.33
CA PHE A 274 35.32 17.41 -4.03
C PHE A 274 35.74 18.44 -5.06
N GLU A 275 35.49 18.20 -6.35
CA GLU A 275 35.93 19.10 -7.41
C GLU A 275 34.87 20.16 -7.75
N ARG A 276 33.59 19.77 -7.82
CA ARG A 276 32.50 20.71 -8.13
C ARG A 276 31.97 21.48 -6.93
N LEU A 277 31.70 20.79 -5.82
CA LEU A 277 31.21 21.45 -4.60
C LEU A 277 32.34 22.00 -3.71
N GLY A 278 33.59 21.59 -3.97
CA GLY A 278 34.76 22.08 -3.23
C GLY A 278 34.87 21.55 -1.80
N PHE A 279 34.22 20.44 -1.46
CA PHE A 279 34.37 19.86 -0.13
C PHE A 279 35.79 19.31 0.09
N PRO A 280 36.31 19.36 1.32
CA PRO A 280 37.62 18.79 1.62
C PRO A 280 37.59 17.26 1.47
N SER A 281 38.62 16.69 0.84
CA SER A 281 38.69 15.26 0.52
C SER A 281 39.15 14.38 1.71
N TRP A 282 38.55 14.59 2.88
CA TRP A 282 38.87 13.83 4.10
C TRP A 282 38.61 12.33 3.94
N ARG A 283 39.45 11.50 4.57
CA ARG A 283 39.34 10.02 4.51
C ARG A 283 37.94 9.53 4.93
N ILE A 284 37.33 10.15 5.93
CA ILE A 284 36.00 9.79 6.39
C ILE A 284 34.91 10.09 5.35
N MET A 285 35.03 11.17 4.58
CA MET A 285 34.05 11.49 3.54
C MET A 285 34.13 10.49 2.39
N LYS A 286 35.35 10.11 1.98
CA LYS A 286 35.59 9.09 0.94
C LYS A 286 35.00 7.71 1.28
N LEU A 287 34.76 7.42 2.56
CA LEU A 287 34.09 6.19 2.97
C LEU A 287 32.60 6.19 2.59
N TYR A 288 31.95 7.36 2.61
CA TYR A 288 30.51 7.49 2.36
C TYR A 288 30.17 7.92 0.94
N THR A 289 31.11 8.54 0.20
CA THR A 289 30.87 8.99 -1.17
C THR A 289 30.32 7.92 -2.11
N PRO A 290 30.72 6.63 -2.05
CA PRO A 290 30.18 5.62 -2.97
C PRO A 290 28.68 5.36 -2.80
N PHE A 291 28.11 5.74 -1.65
CA PHE A 291 26.71 5.54 -1.27
C PHE A 291 25.84 6.79 -1.44
N PHE A 292 26.44 7.94 -1.80
CA PHE A 292 25.72 9.20 -1.92
C PHE A 292 24.53 9.08 -2.88
N LEU A 293 24.76 8.53 -4.07
CA LEU A 293 23.71 8.36 -5.06
C LEU A 293 22.61 7.39 -4.59
N THR A 294 22.95 6.41 -3.74
CA THR A 294 21.97 5.52 -3.11
C THR A 294 21.05 6.29 -2.16
N VAL A 295 21.59 7.21 -1.37
CA VAL A 295 20.79 8.07 -0.49
C VAL A 295 19.94 9.05 -1.30
N VAL A 296 20.51 9.68 -2.32
CA VAL A 296 19.80 10.61 -3.20
C VAL A 296 18.66 9.92 -3.93
N LEU A 297 18.89 8.74 -4.51
CA LEU A 297 17.86 7.98 -5.22
C LEU A 297 16.78 7.45 -4.26
N GLY A 298 17.16 7.00 -3.05
CA GLY A 298 16.20 6.65 -2.00
C GLY A 298 15.33 7.83 -1.56
N GLY A 299 15.93 9.01 -1.41
CA GLY A 299 15.22 10.27 -1.18
C GLY A 299 14.28 10.62 -2.32
N GLY A 300 14.74 10.48 -3.57
CA GLY A 300 13.95 10.64 -4.80
C GLY A 300 12.74 9.73 -4.84
N ALA A 301 12.92 8.44 -4.55
CA ALA A 301 11.81 7.49 -4.45
C ALA A 301 10.81 7.91 -3.36
N TYR A 302 11.29 8.26 -2.16
CA TYR A 302 10.41 8.70 -1.06
C TYR A 302 9.57 9.93 -1.44
N SER A 303 10.19 11.01 -1.89
CA SER A 303 9.44 12.21 -2.28
C SER A 303 8.62 12.02 -3.54
N GLY A 304 9.08 11.23 -4.50
CA GLY A 304 8.34 10.95 -5.72
C GLY A 304 7.02 10.22 -5.41
N PHE A 305 7.06 9.15 -4.61
CA PHE A 305 5.84 8.47 -4.17
C PHE A 305 4.93 9.38 -3.33
N ALA A 306 5.50 10.19 -2.43
CA ALA A 306 4.70 11.09 -1.60
C ALA A 306 4.03 12.20 -2.43
N LEU A 307 4.75 12.75 -3.41
CA LEU A 307 4.24 13.74 -4.36
C LEU A 307 3.12 13.14 -5.22
N ALA A 308 3.35 11.98 -5.84
CA ALA A 308 2.33 11.28 -6.63
C ALA A 308 1.06 11.01 -5.81
N GLY A 309 1.21 10.46 -4.60
CA GLY A 309 0.08 10.18 -3.73
C GLY A 309 -0.69 11.45 -3.32
N GLY A 310 0.02 12.55 -3.06
CA GLY A 310 -0.60 13.84 -2.78
C GLY A 310 -1.42 14.38 -3.96
N LEU A 311 -0.85 14.32 -5.17
CA LEU A 311 -1.53 14.75 -6.41
C LEU A 311 -2.75 13.89 -6.72
N PHE A 312 -2.64 12.57 -6.64
CA PHE A 312 -3.77 11.67 -6.86
C PHE A 312 -4.92 11.94 -5.90
N ASN A 313 -4.61 12.13 -4.60
CA ASN A 313 -5.64 12.50 -3.63
C ASN A 313 -6.30 13.85 -3.97
N ILE A 314 -5.52 14.86 -4.38
CA ILE A 314 -6.07 16.17 -4.77
C ILE A 314 -6.99 16.05 -5.99
N VAL A 315 -6.57 15.31 -7.02
CA VAL A 315 -7.36 15.08 -8.23
C VAL A 315 -8.65 14.31 -7.92
N GLU A 316 -8.55 13.25 -7.12
CA GLU A 316 -9.70 12.45 -6.70
C GLU A 316 -10.71 13.29 -5.91
N ILE A 317 -10.25 14.01 -4.89
CA ILE A 317 -11.09 14.89 -4.07
C ILE A 317 -11.74 15.97 -4.93
N SER A 318 -10.99 16.61 -5.82
CA SER A 318 -11.50 17.65 -6.71
C SER A 318 -12.58 17.09 -7.64
N THR A 319 -12.39 15.87 -8.15
CA THR A 319 -13.36 15.18 -9.00
C THR A 319 -14.63 14.86 -8.22
N ILE A 320 -14.51 14.35 -6.99
CA ILE A 320 -15.68 14.04 -6.13
C ILE A 320 -16.46 15.32 -5.81
N LEU A 321 -15.78 16.40 -5.42
CA LEU A 321 -16.43 17.69 -5.14
C LEU A 321 -17.12 18.26 -6.37
N PHE A 322 -16.47 18.18 -7.54
CA PHE A 322 -17.06 18.64 -8.80
C PHE A 322 -18.30 17.83 -9.17
N LEU A 323 -18.26 16.49 -9.04
CA LEU A 323 -19.41 15.63 -9.32
C LEU A 323 -20.56 15.84 -8.32
N GLN A 324 -20.27 16.11 -7.05
CA GLN A 324 -21.30 16.46 -6.05
C GLN A 324 -21.96 17.81 -6.32
N TRP A 325 -21.18 18.77 -6.83
CA TRP A 325 -21.69 20.05 -7.24
C TRP A 325 -22.56 19.94 -8.51
N LEU A 326 -22.17 19.09 -9.46
CA LEU A 326 -22.85 18.92 -10.75
C LEU A 326 -24.12 18.06 -10.67
N LEU A 327 -24.12 16.99 -9.88
CA LEU A 327 -25.20 15.98 -9.86
C LEU A 327 -26.19 16.23 -8.72
N PRO A 328 -27.52 16.14 -8.93
CA PRO A 328 -28.53 16.27 -7.86
C PRO A 328 -28.44 15.18 -6.78
N GLU A 329 -28.95 15.45 -5.57
CA GLU A 329 -28.85 14.55 -4.39
C GLU A 329 -29.46 13.15 -4.59
N GLY A 330 -30.46 13.01 -5.48
CA GLY A 330 -31.08 11.72 -5.80
C GLY A 330 -30.43 10.94 -6.95
N ASN A 331 -29.36 11.46 -7.58
CA ASN A 331 -28.75 10.81 -8.73
C ASN A 331 -27.90 9.61 -8.31
N SER A 332 -28.12 8.46 -8.95
CA SER A 332 -27.36 7.23 -8.69
C SER A 332 -25.89 7.30 -9.09
N LEU A 333 -25.43 8.35 -9.77
CA LEU A 333 -24.02 8.61 -10.09
C LEU A 333 -23.36 9.59 -9.10
N ARG A 334 -24.13 10.22 -8.20
CA ARG A 334 -23.57 11.18 -7.24
C ARG A 334 -22.68 10.42 -6.23
N PRO A 335 -21.39 10.80 -6.10
CA PRO A 335 -20.49 10.14 -5.18
C PRO A 335 -20.77 10.55 -3.72
N GLU A 336 -20.43 9.66 -2.79
CA GLU A 336 -20.61 9.87 -1.35
C GLU A 336 -19.75 11.03 -0.82
N PRO A 337 -20.19 11.72 0.25
CA PRO A 337 -19.40 12.78 0.91
C PRO A 337 -18.00 12.33 1.27
N ILE A 338 -17.03 13.23 1.10
CA ILE A 338 -15.62 12.92 1.36
C ILE A 338 -15.40 12.76 2.86
N ASN A 339 -14.80 11.63 3.24
CA ASN A 339 -14.30 11.41 4.59
C ASN A 339 -12.76 11.52 4.57
N PRO A 340 -12.17 12.59 5.15
CA PRO A 340 -10.72 12.76 5.26
C PRO A 340 -9.96 11.56 5.84
N SER A 341 -10.62 10.76 6.70
CA SER A 341 -10.02 9.58 7.33
C SER A 341 -9.65 8.49 6.30
N ASN A 342 -10.24 8.53 5.10
CA ASN A 342 -9.94 7.61 4.00
C ASN A 342 -8.64 7.97 3.26
N TYR A 343 -8.00 9.09 3.60
CA TYR A 343 -6.77 9.57 2.97
C TYR A 343 -5.60 9.68 3.96
N PRO A 344 -5.20 8.59 4.65
CA PRO A 344 -4.05 8.64 5.55
C PRO A 344 -2.76 8.97 4.77
N PRO A 345 -1.69 9.44 5.44
CA PRO A 345 -0.39 9.68 4.79
C PRO A 345 0.19 8.40 4.20
N LEU A 346 0.89 8.48 3.05
CA LEU A 346 1.40 7.30 2.35
C LEU A 346 2.50 6.57 3.13
N PHE A 347 3.30 7.33 3.86
CA PHE A 347 4.38 6.86 4.68
C PHE A 347 4.05 7.08 6.16
N ASN A 348 4.55 6.21 7.02
CA ASN A 348 4.39 6.32 8.46
C ASN A 348 5.75 6.50 9.13
N ASN A 349 6.27 7.72 9.07
CA ASN A 349 7.52 8.13 9.71
C ASN A 349 8.70 7.15 9.43
N PRO A 350 9.02 6.87 8.14
CA PRO A 350 10.00 5.84 7.77
C PRO A 350 11.41 6.15 8.30
N TRP A 351 11.78 7.44 8.35
CA TRP A 351 13.09 7.92 8.80
C TRP A 351 13.42 7.60 10.26
N PHE A 352 12.39 7.38 11.08
CA PHE A 352 12.53 7.09 12.51
C PHE A 352 12.40 5.60 12.84
N LYS A 353 12.27 4.73 11.82
CA LYS A 353 12.20 3.29 12.06
C LYS A 353 13.59 2.76 12.41
N THR A 354 13.63 1.86 13.39
CA THR A 354 14.86 1.32 13.98
C THR A 354 15.02 -0.18 13.72
N SER A 355 14.17 -0.74 12.86
CA SER A 355 14.27 -2.11 12.36
C SER A 355 13.82 -2.15 10.91
N LEU A 356 14.37 -3.07 10.12
CA LEU A 356 13.93 -3.38 8.76
C LEU A 356 12.47 -3.86 8.76
N THR A 357 12.08 -4.62 9.78
CA THR A 357 10.70 -5.10 9.96
C THR A 357 9.72 -3.93 10.07
N ASP A 358 10.02 -2.93 10.90
CA ASP A 358 9.14 -1.76 11.05
C ASP A 358 9.27 -0.79 9.88
N PHE A 359 10.45 -0.68 9.25
CA PHE A 359 10.66 0.13 8.06
C PHE A 359 9.81 -0.38 6.90
N TRP A 360 10.01 -1.62 6.44
CA TRP A 360 9.30 -2.18 5.29
C TRP A 360 7.85 -2.58 5.61
N GLY A 361 7.57 -3.00 6.84
CA GLY A 361 6.25 -3.49 7.23
C GLY A 361 5.25 -2.40 7.62
N LYS A 362 5.74 -1.23 8.09
CA LYS A 362 4.89 -0.15 8.61
C LYS A 362 5.28 1.23 8.12
N GLY A 363 6.58 1.51 7.96
CA GLY A 363 7.08 2.86 7.70
C GLY A 363 7.02 3.28 6.23
N TRP A 364 7.45 2.40 5.33
CA TRP A 364 7.44 2.58 3.89
C TRP A 364 6.02 2.55 3.33
N GLN A 365 5.85 3.00 2.08
CA GLN A 365 4.53 3.06 1.44
C GLN A 365 3.81 1.70 1.43
N ALA A 366 2.49 1.74 1.56
CA ALA A 366 1.64 0.55 1.62
C ALA A 366 0.84 0.26 0.32
N VAL A 367 1.10 0.97 -0.78
CA VAL A 367 0.38 0.82 -2.07
C VAL A 367 0.44 -0.62 -2.58
N PHE A 368 1.64 -1.19 -2.62
CA PHE A 368 1.85 -2.55 -3.13
C PHE A 368 1.68 -3.64 -2.05
N ARG A 369 1.22 -3.28 -0.86
CA ARG A 369 1.15 -4.21 0.27
C ARG A 369 0.24 -5.41 -0.02
N LEU A 370 -0.94 -5.15 -0.59
CA LEU A 370 -1.89 -6.20 -0.96
C LEU A 370 -1.26 -7.21 -1.94
N HIS A 371 -0.53 -6.68 -2.93
CA HIS A 371 0.15 -7.44 -3.97
C HIS A 371 1.16 -8.40 -3.36
N PHE A 372 2.06 -7.87 -2.52
CA PHE A 372 3.10 -8.67 -1.87
C PHE A 372 2.54 -9.67 -0.88
N LEU A 373 1.44 -9.37 -0.20
CA LEU A 373 0.77 -10.33 0.67
C LEU A 373 0.12 -11.47 -0.12
N PHE A 374 -0.71 -11.12 -1.10
CA PHE A 374 -1.58 -12.08 -1.77
C PHE A 374 -0.81 -12.91 -2.80
N CYS A 375 0.01 -12.27 -3.62
CA CYS A 375 0.75 -12.94 -4.69
C CYS A 375 2.13 -13.46 -4.24
N GLY A 376 2.66 -12.99 -3.11
CA GLY A 376 3.98 -13.39 -2.60
C GLY A 376 3.92 -14.16 -1.28
N ALA A 377 3.44 -13.52 -0.21
CA ALA A 377 3.53 -14.05 1.14
C ALA A 377 2.62 -15.27 1.38
N GLN A 378 1.35 -15.19 0.98
CA GLN A 378 0.37 -16.25 1.22
C GLN A 378 0.71 -17.56 0.51
N PRO A 379 1.11 -17.58 -0.79
CA PRO A 379 1.54 -18.80 -1.46
C PRO A 379 2.76 -19.42 -0.77
N MET A 380 3.76 -18.62 -0.43
CA MET A 380 4.97 -19.12 0.23
C MET A 380 4.69 -19.64 1.65
N TYR A 381 3.81 -18.98 2.41
CA TYR A 381 3.33 -19.53 3.68
C TYR A 381 2.64 -20.89 3.47
N ALA A 382 1.76 -21.00 2.49
CA ALA A 382 1.00 -22.23 2.24
C ALA A 382 1.90 -23.42 1.87
N ILE A 383 2.97 -23.19 1.10
CA ILE A 383 3.94 -24.21 0.69
C ILE A 383 4.80 -24.67 1.87
N PHE A 384 5.27 -23.74 2.70
CA PHE A 384 6.29 -24.02 3.72
C PHE A 384 5.72 -24.23 5.13
N LYS A 385 4.44 -23.89 5.41
CA LYS A 385 3.82 -24.11 6.73
C LYS A 385 3.86 -25.57 7.20
N ARG A 386 3.92 -26.53 6.27
CA ARG A 386 4.03 -27.97 6.57
C ARG A 386 5.31 -28.34 7.34
N TYR A 387 6.36 -27.52 7.21
CA TYR A 387 7.62 -27.69 7.93
C TYR A 387 7.65 -26.97 9.28
N GLY A 388 6.54 -26.33 9.67
CA GLY A 388 6.39 -25.62 10.93
C GLY A 388 5.91 -24.19 10.74
N LYS A 389 5.17 -23.68 11.73
CA LYS A 389 4.54 -22.35 11.69
C LYS A 389 5.56 -21.22 11.54
N ASN A 390 6.71 -21.32 12.21
CA ASN A 390 7.76 -20.30 12.15
C ASN A 390 8.45 -20.27 10.78
N ILE A 391 8.76 -21.44 10.21
CA ILE A 391 9.32 -21.57 8.86
C ILE A 391 8.32 -21.02 7.83
N GLY A 392 7.03 -21.35 7.97
CA GLY A 392 5.97 -20.78 7.13
C GLY A 392 5.96 -19.24 7.18
N LYS A 393 6.07 -18.64 8.38
CA LYS A 393 6.12 -17.16 8.53
C LYS A 393 7.36 -16.55 7.88
N MET A 394 8.53 -17.16 8.05
CA MET A 394 9.77 -16.70 7.41
C MET A 394 9.68 -16.81 5.88
N ALA A 395 9.13 -17.92 5.37
CA ALA A 395 8.86 -18.10 3.95
C ALA A 395 7.87 -17.06 3.42
N ALA A 396 6.86 -16.68 4.21
CA ALA A 396 5.92 -15.62 3.85
C ALA A 396 6.64 -14.26 3.67
N VAL A 397 7.56 -13.91 4.57
CA VAL A 397 8.40 -12.69 4.45
C VAL A 397 9.25 -12.77 3.19
N MET A 398 9.93 -13.89 2.96
CA MET A 398 10.74 -14.10 1.76
C MET A 398 9.90 -14.05 0.48
N GLY A 399 8.65 -14.54 0.51
CA GLY A 399 7.73 -14.46 -0.62
C GLY A 399 7.29 -13.04 -0.94
N ALA A 400 6.97 -12.24 0.07
CA ALA A 400 6.65 -10.83 -0.12
C ALA A 400 7.83 -10.05 -0.70
N MET A 401 9.02 -10.23 -0.13
CA MET A 401 10.24 -9.55 -0.57
C MET A 401 10.74 -10.07 -1.92
N GLY A 402 10.55 -11.35 -2.20
CA GLY A 402 10.83 -11.97 -3.49
C GLY A 402 9.94 -11.43 -4.61
N LEU A 403 8.65 -11.24 -4.36
CA LEU A 403 7.76 -10.59 -5.33
C LEU A 403 8.13 -9.11 -5.53
N SER A 404 8.55 -8.41 -4.48
CA SER A 404 9.07 -7.04 -4.58
C SER A 404 10.37 -6.98 -5.40
N ALA A 405 11.28 -7.92 -5.21
CA ALA A 405 12.49 -8.09 -6.02
C ALA A 405 12.15 -8.31 -7.51
N ALA A 406 11.26 -9.26 -7.78
CA ALA A 406 10.80 -9.56 -9.13
C ALA A 406 10.15 -8.35 -9.80
N MET A 407 9.32 -7.60 -9.06
CA MET A 407 8.69 -6.37 -9.55
C MET A 407 9.72 -5.36 -10.04
N HIS A 408 10.73 -5.01 -9.21
CA HIS A 408 11.71 -3.99 -9.57
C HIS A 408 12.57 -4.41 -10.77
N GLU A 409 12.99 -5.67 -10.81
CA GLU A 409 13.78 -6.18 -11.92
C GLU A 409 12.97 -6.29 -13.22
N PHE A 410 11.71 -6.74 -13.13
CA PHE A 410 10.77 -6.75 -14.25
C PHE A 410 10.57 -5.33 -14.79
N CYS A 411 10.25 -4.37 -13.92
CA CYS A 411 9.93 -3.01 -14.33
C CYS A 411 11.09 -2.37 -15.07
N LEU A 412 12.33 -2.59 -14.63
CA LEU A 412 13.49 -2.04 -15.33
C LEU A 412 13.82 -2.82 -16.61
N THR A 413 13.73 -4.15 -16.58
CA THR A 413 14.02 -5.01 -17.75
C THR A 413 13.05 -4.78 -18.90
N ALA A 414 11.80 -4.45 -18.59
CA ALA A 414 10.79 -4.21 -19.60
C ALA A 414 11.08 -2.98 -20.46
N VAL A 415 11.89 -2.03 -19.97
CA VAL A 415 12.18 -0.74 -20.62
C VAL A 415 13.68 -0.48 -20.76
N SER A 416 14.51 -1.49 -20.51
CA SER A 416 15.96 -1.43 -20.59
C SER A 416 16.52 -2.83 -20.92
N LYS A 417 17.82 -3.05 -20.71
CA LYS A 417 18.49 -4.35 -20.84
C LYS A 417 18.36 -5.17 -19.56
N ILE A 418 18.55 -6.49 -19.64
CA ILE A 418 18.65 -7.38 -18.46
C ILE A 418 19.98 -7.13 -17.75
N ASP A 419 19.96 -7.06 -16.41
CA ASP A 419 21.17 -7.10 -15.59
C ASP A 419 21.54 -8.57 -15.30
N PRO A 420 22.68 -9.09 -15.81
CA PRO A 420 23.09 -10.47 -15.57
C PRO A 420 23.37 -10.75 -14.10
N THR A 421 23.65 -9.71 -13.32
CA THR A 421 23.89 -9.82 -11.88
C THR A 421 22.59 -9.80 -11.08
N PHE A 422 21.46 -9.36 -11.66
CA PHE A 422 20.18 -9.21 -10.97
C PHE A 422 20.31 -8.35 -9.69
N ALA A 423 21.01 -7.22 -9.77
CA ALA A 423 21.33 -6.40 -8.60
C ALA A 423 20.08 -5.88 -7.87
N SER A 424 19.02 -5.52 -8.61
CA SER A 424 17.73 -5.11 -8.01
C SER A 424 17.10 -6.26 -7.21
N CYS A 425 17.04 -7.46 -7.81
CA CYS A 425 16.53 -8.63 -7.10
C CYS A 425 17.30 -8.91 -5.81
N ARG A 426 18.64 -8.86 -5.86
CA ARG A 426 19.47 -9.09 -4.67
C ARG A 426 19.21 -8.06 -3.58
N MET A 427 19.08 -6.79 -3.93
CA MET A 427 18.81 -5.71 -2.96
C MET A 427 17.51 -5.94 -2.20
N PHE A 428 16.41 -6.21 -2.92
CA PHE A 428 15.10 -6.37 -2.28
C PHE A 428 14.98 -7.71 -1.56
N LEU A 429 15.54 -8.79 -2.12
CA LEU A 429 15.55 -10.10 -1.47
C LEU A 429 16.38 -10.07 -0.18
N SER A 430 17.51 -9.34 -0.17
CA SER A 430 18.34 -9.21 1.02
C SER A 430 17.62 -8.46 2.15
N GLN A 431 16.69 -7.55 1.87
CA GLN A 431 15.85 -6.95 2.91
C GLN A 431 14.98 -8.01 3.60
N GLY A 432 14.48 -9.01 2.86
CA GLY A 432 13.77 -10.16 3.43
C GLY A 432 14.67 -10.99 4.34
N ILE A 433 15.91 -11.23 3.93
CA ILE A 433 16.93 -11.88 4.76
C ILE A 433 17.17 -11.06 6.03
N GLY A 434 17.35 -9.74 5.92
CA GLY A 434 17.51 -8.85 7.06
C GLY A 434 16.35 -8.92 8.06
N ILE A 435 15.10 -8.95 7.57
CA ILE A 435 13.90 -9.13 8.43
C ILE A 435 13.91 -10.49 9.12
N VAL A 436 14.30 -11.56 8.42
CA VAL A 436 14.43 -12.90 9.02
C VAL A 436 15.53 -12.91 10.09
N LEU A 437 16.67 -12.23 9.84
CA LEU A 437 17.73 -12.07 10.83
C LEU A 437 17.26 -11.30 12.07
N GLU A 438 16.43 -10.26 11.93
CA GLU A 438 15.82 -9.57 13.06
C GLU A 438 14.88 -10.47 13.86
N ALA A 439 14.12 -11.33 13.17
CA ALA A 439 13.24 -12.30 13.81
C ALA A 439 14.04 -13.35 14.60
N LEU A 440 15.15 -13.84 14.03
CA LEU A 440 16.08 -14.77 14.70
C LEU A 440 16.80 -14.09 15.87
N PHE A 441 17.26 -12.85 15.71
CA PHE A 441 17.85 -12.06 16.78
C PHE A 441 16.89 -11.95 17.97
N LYS A 442 15.61 -11.67 17.70
CA LYS A 442 14.57 -11.66 18.74
C LYS A 442 14.38 -13.03 19.38
N GLN A 443 14.41 -14.10 18.59
CA GLN A 443 14.26 -15.46 19.09
C GLN A 443 15.42 -15.89 20.01
N PHE A 444 16.66 -15.52 19.68
CA PHE A 444 17.84 -15.92 20.45
C PHE A 444 18.13 -15.01 21.64
N THR A 445 17.92 -13.70 21.51
CA THR A 445 18.28 -12.72 22.56
C THR A 445 17.10 -12.31 23.44
N GLY A 446 15.86 -12.62 23.02
CA GLY A 446 14.64 -12.09 23.62
C GLY A 446 14.38 -10.60 23.34
N ARG A 447 15.30 -9.89 22.66
CA ARG A 447 15.23 -8.44 22.42
C ARG A 447 14.89 -8.14 20.97
N LYS A 448 14.06 -7.12 20.74
CA LYS A 448 13.80 -6.61 19.38
C LYS A 448 14.93 -5.67 18.97
N VAL A 449 15.30 -5.70 17.69
CA VAL A 449 16.18 -4.68 17.10
C VAL A 449 15.49 -3.32 17.22
N SER A 450 16.14 -2.37 17.90
CA SER A 450 15.56 -1.07 18.24
C SER A 450 16.64 -0.05 18.65
N GLY A 451 16.23 1.20 18.84
CA GLY A 451 17.10 2.28 19.29
C GLY A 451 18.10 2.74 18.23
N ILE A 452 19.16 3.43 18.66
CA ILE A 452 20.17 4.03 17.77
C ILE A 452 20.92 2.94 16.98
N LEU A 453 21.31 1.85 17.65
CA LEU A 453 21.99 0.73 16.97
C LEU A 453 21.08 0.04 15.95
N GLY A 454 19.79 -0.13 16.26
CA GLY A 454 18.81 -0.64 15.32
C GLY A 454 18.59 0.29 14.13
N TRP A 455 18.58 1.61 14.37
CA TRP A 455 18.55 2.61 13.30
C TRP A 455 19.77 2.49 12.37
N SER A 456 20.98 2.44 12.94
CA SER A 456 22.21 2.24 12.18
C SER A 456 22.21 0.92 11.41
N TRP A 457 21.72 -0.17 12.00
CA TRP A 457 21.51 -1.45 11.32
C TRP A 457 20.55 -1.30 10.12
N THR A 458 19.39 -0.67 10.34
CA THR A 458 18.33 -0.54 9.33
C THR A 458 18.82 0.23 8.10
N PHE A 459 19.38 1.42 8.31
CA PHE A 459 19.84 2.26 7.20
C PHE A 459 21.17 1.78 6.63
N GLY A 460 22.10 1.31 7.46
CA GLY A 460 23.36 0.73 7.01
C GLY A 460 23.13 -0.48 6.12
N PHE A 461 22.30 -1.44 6.56
CA PHE A 461 21.96 -2.63 5.77
C PHE A 461 21.31 -2.26 4.44
N MET A 462 20.34 -1.33 4.45
CA MET A 462 19.66 -0.89 3.23
C MET A 462 20.59 -0.17 2.26
N ILE A 463 21.44 0.75 2.74
CA ILE A 463 22.36 1.52 1.91
C ILE A 463 23.44 0.62 1.29
N LEU A 464 24.02 -0.28 2.09
CA LEU A 464 25.04 -1.22 1.63
C LEU A 464 24.51 -2.15 0.52
N ASN A 465 23.29 -2.67 0.70
CA ASN A 465 22.64 -3.51 -0.30
C ASN A 465 22.07 -2.71 -1.48
N GLY A 466 21.77 -1.43 -1.29
CA GLY A 466 21.21 -0.53 -2.30
C GLY A 466 22.22 -0.08 -3.35
N LYS A 467 23.51 0.04 -2.97
CA LYS A 467 24.54 0.54 -3.88
C LYS A 467 24.65 -0.26 -5.19
N PRO A 468 24.82 -1.60 -5.19
CA PRO A 468 24.93 -2.36 -6.43
C PRO A 468 23.70 -2.23 -7.34
N MET A 469 22.51 -2.10 -6.75
CA MET A 469 21.27 -1.86 -7.51
C MET A 469 21.29 -0.49 -8.17
N VAL A 470 21.69 0.56 -7.45
CA VAL A 470 21.76 1.92 -7.99
C VAL A 470 22.78 2.01 -9.12
N ASP A 471 23.97 1.42 -8.94
CA ASP A 471 24.98 1.36 -9.99
C ASP A 471 24.41 0.67 -11.26
N SER A 472 23.75 -0.49 -11.09
CA SER A 472 23.05 -1.20 -12.18
C SER A 472 21.95 -0.36 -12.83
N TRP A 473 21.17 0.40 -12.06
CA TRP A 473 20.10 1.25 -12.59
C TRP A 473 20.66 2.38 -13.47
N ILE A 474 21.76 3.01 -13.06
CA ILE A 474 22.44 4.04 -13.84
C ILE A 474 23.06 3.46 -15.11
N GLU A 475 23.71 2.29 -15.04
CA GLU A 475 24.26 1.57 -16.21
C GLU A 475 23.17 1.11 -17.20
N ARG A 476 21.92 1.02 -16.72
CA ARG A 476 20.71 0.69 -17.47
C ARG A 476 19.93 1.94 -17.89
N GLU A 477 20.61 3.09 -17.88
CA GLU A 477 20.15 4.37 -18.42
C GLU A 477 18.98 5.00 -17.65
N LEU A 478 18.78 4.62 -16.38
CA LEU A 478 17.80 5.29 -15.54
C LEU A 478 18.19 6.75 -15.33
N GLY A 479 17.37 7.68 -15.83
CA GLY A 479 17.63 9.12 -15.80
C GLY A 479 18.36 9.66 -17.02
N LYS A 480 18.66 8.83 -18.03
CA LYS A 480 19.10 9.31 -19.35
C LYS A 480 18.00 10.17 -19.97
N GLY A 481 18.40 11.25 -20.66
CA GLY A 481 17.47 12.19 -21.28
C GLY A 481 16.87 13.25 -20.35
N VAL A 482 17.15 13.19 -19.04
CA VAL A 482 16.81 14.26 -18.11
C VAL A 482 17.68 15.49 -18.39
N VAL A 483 17.05 16.67 -18.33
CA VAL A 483 17.71 17.95 -18.60
C VAL A 483 18.66 18.34 -17.45
N PRO A 484 19.89 18.80 -17.73
CA PRO A 484 20.81 19.29 -16.71
C PRO A 484 20.18 20.38 -15.83
N PHE A 485 20.51 20.41 -14.54
CA PHE A 485 19.89 21.34 -13.59
C PHE A 485 20.04 22.82 -14.00
N LYS A 486 21.17 23.20 -14.59
CA LYS A 486 21.40 24.58 -15.08
C LYS A 486 20.50 25.00 -16.25
N GLU A 487 19.90 24.03 -16.94
CA GLU A 487 19.03 24.24 -18.09
C GLU A 487 17.54 24.16 -17.71
N TRP A 488 17.23 23.98 -16.43
CA TRP A 488 15.84 23.91 -15.96
C TRP A 488 15.12 25.25 -16.15
N GLY A 489 14.18 25.27 -17.11
CA GLY A 489 13.19 26.33 -17.24
C GLY A 489 12.04 26.26 -16.22
N LEU A 490 11.09 27.18 -16.33
CA LEU A 490 9.93 27.29 -15.43
C LEU A 490 9.14 25.98 -15.28
N ILE A 491 9.00 25.20 -16.35
CA ILE A 491 8.24 23.95 -16.30
C ILE A 491 8.84 22.94 -15.32
N HIS A 492 10.18 22.86 -15.25
CA HIS A 492 10.88 21.91 -14.37
C HIS A 492 10.66 22.25 -12.89
N HIS A 493 10.45 23.54 -12.59
CA HIS A 493 10.24 24.02 -11.22
C HIS A 493 8.77 24.05 -10.81
N LEU A 494 7.85 24.35 -11.72
CA LEU A 494 6.43 24.55 -11.41
C LEU A 494 5.59 23.29 -11.55
N VAL A 495 5.89 22.44 -12.54
CA VAL A 495 5.11 21.23 -12.80
C VAL A 495 5.60 20.10 -11.90
N PRO A 496 4.72 19.39 -11.18
CA PRO A 496 5.11 18.20 -10.44
C PRO A 496 5.78 17.16 -11.34
N PHE A 497 6.87 16.56 -10.87
CA PHE A 497 7.77 15.72 -11.69
C PHE A 497 8.43 16.45 -12.88
N GLY A 498 8.38 17.78 -12.90
CA GLY A 498 9.07 18.64 -13.85
C GLY A 498 10.53 18.27 -14.09
N PRO A 499 11.34 17.94 -13.06
CA PRO A 499 12.72 17.49 -13.24
C PRO A 499 12.90 16.24 -14.09
N LEU A 500 11.85 15.46 -14.31
CA LEU A 500 11.88 14.27 -15.15
C LEU A 500 11.49 14.56 -16.60
N ILE A 501 10.85 15.71 -16.88
CA ILE A 501 10.40 16.12 -18.21
C ILE A 501 11.62 16.32 -19.11
N THR A 502 11.56 15.75 -20.32
CA THR A 502 12.61 15.90 -21.33
C THR A 502 12.27 17.03 -22.31
N ASP A 503 13.24 17.50 -23.08
CA ASP A 503 13.02 18.54 -24.09
C ASP A 503 11.98 18.13 -25.14
N GLU A 504 11.94 16.85 -25.52
CA GLU A 504 10.98 16.31 -26.48
C GLU A 504 9.55 16.34 -25.90
N VAL A 505 9.38 15.95 -24.64
CA VAL A 505 8.08 16.02 -23.95
C VAL A 505 7.68 17.48 -23.73
N TYR A 506 8.62 18.35 -23.38
CA TYR A 506 8.37 19.77 -23.26
C TYR A 506 7.92 20.38 -24.59
N ALA A 507 8.63 20.10 -25.68
CA ALA A 507 8.26 20.55 -27.02
C ALA A 507 6.88 20.04 -27.44
N TYR A 508 6.56 18.78 -27.15
CA TYR A 508 5.23 18.22 -27.34
C TYR A 508 4.18 18.98 -26.54
N LEU A 509 4.34 19.14 -25.22
CA LEU A 509 3.39 19.88 -24.38
C LEU A 509 3.20 21.33 -24.86
N MET A 510 4.29 22.02 -25.23
CA MET A 510 4.24 23.39 -25.74
C MET A 510 3.57 23.50 -27.11
N SER A 511 3.58 22.44 -27.92
CA SER A 511 2.85 22.42 -29.19
C SER A 511 1.33 22.46 -28.98
N TRP A 512 0.82 21.86 -27.90
CA TRP A 512 -0.60 21.95 -27.52
C TRP A 512 -0.97 23.33 -26.99
N VAL A 513 -0.06 23.98 -26.26
CA VAL A 513 -0.27 25.34 -25.74
C VAL A 513 -0.35 26.38 -26.86
N LYS A 514 0.30 26.16 -28.01
CA LYS A 514 0.18 27.04 -29.19
C LYS A 514 -1.12 26.85 -29.98
N ILE A 515 -1.88 25.80 -29.70
CA ILE A 515 -3.16 25.48 -30.36
C ILE A 515 -4.35 26.09 -29.60
N PHE A 516 -4.15 26.50 -28.34
CA PHE A 516 -5.08 27.30 -27.55
C PHE A 516 -4.62 28.76 -27.51
#